data_AF-A0A2T4TAK9-F1
#
_entry.id   AF-A0A2T4TAK9-F1
#
_cell.length_a   1.000
_cell.length_b   1.000
_cell.length_c   1.000
_cell.angle_alpha   90.00
_cell.angle_beta   90.00
_cell.angle_gamma   90.00
#
_symmetry.space_group_name_H-M   'P 1'
#
loop_
_entity.id
_entity.type
_entity.pdbx_description
1 polymer ?
#
loop_
_entity_poly.entity_id
_entity_poly.type
_entity_poly.pdbx_seq_one_letter_code
_entity_poly.pdbx_strand_id
1 'polypeptide(L)'
;MSKMILSRYYFLKLSELMLFFQRLKYGDYGEMYGCIDAVRIMRALRTFFDERNQIIEKIEQRERERKMEEDRKNAVSYEEYTEIKKRKNNHKVAG
;
A
#
# COMPACT_ATOMS: atom_id res chain seq x y z
N MET A 1 -2.13 22.21 -19.14
CA MET A 1 -2.69 21.22 -18.21
C MET A 1 -1.86 19.95 -18.10
N SER A 2 -1.59 19.23 -19.20
CA SER A 2 -0.75 18.01 -19.22
C SER A 2 0.60 18.18 -18.51
N LYS A 3 1.32 19.28 -18.77
CA LYS A 3 2.58 19.62 -18.09
C LYS A 3 2.45 19.75 -16.56
N MET A 4 1.31 20.25 -16.07
CA MET A 4 1.07 20.42 -14.63
C MET A 4 0.83 19.09 -13.93
N ILE A 5 0.07 18.20 -14.59
CA ILE A 5 -0.18 16.84 -14.09
C ILE A 5 1.14 16.07 -14.08
N LEU A 6 1.90 16.10 -15.17
CA LEU A 6 3.18 15.42 -15.24
C LEU A 6 4.16 15.95 -14.18
N SER A 7 4.27 17.26 -14.00
CA SER A 7 5.18 17.84 -13.02
C SER A 7 4.85 17.45 -11.57
N ARG A 8 3.56 17.31 -11.21
CA ARG A 8 3.15 17.04 -9.82
C ARG A 8 2.83 15.57 -9.52
N TYR A 9 2.50 14.80 -10.55
CA TYR A 9 1.98 13.44 -10.41
C TYR A 9 2.66 12.46 -11.39
N TYR A 10 3.93 12.71 -11.76
CA TYR A 10 4.71 11.83 -12.64
C TYR A 10 4.81 10.37 -12.16
N PHE A 11 4.65 10.16 -10.85
CA PHE A 11 4.72 8.85 -10.20
C PHE A 11 3.41 8.05 -10.27
N LEU A 12 2.30 8.63 -10.76
CA LEU A 12 1.05 7.89 -10.90
C LEU A 12 1.16 6.89 -12.04
N LYS A 13 0.73 5.65 -11.78
CA LYS A 13 0.62 4.61 -12.80
C LYS A 13 -0.53 4.96 -13.76
N LEU A 14 -0.43 4.46 -14.99
CA LEU A 14 -1.48 4.65 -15.98
C LEU A 14 -2.84 4.11 -15.49
N SER A 15 -2.85 2.96 -14.81
CA SER A 15 -4.06 2.39 -14.22
C SER A 15 -4.70 3.29 -13.15
N GLU A 16 -3.89 3.97 -12.33
CA GLU A 16 -4.37 4.92 -11.33
C GLU A 16 -4.97 6.16 -11.98
N LEU A 17 -4.36 6.67 -13.05
CA LEU A 17 -4.93 7.76 -13.84
C LEU A 17 -6.24 7.36 -14.52
N MET A 18 -6.34 6.13 -15.05
CA MET A 18 -7.58 5.61 -15.63
C MET A 18 -8.70 5.54 -14.58
N LEU A 19 -8.39 5.03 -13.38
CA LEU A 19 -9.33 5.00 -12.27
C LEU A 19 -9.75 6.41 -11.85
N PHE A 20 -8.81 7.34 -11.79
CA PHE A 20 -9.10 8.75 -11.53
C PHE A 20 -10.11 9.29 -12.54
N PHE A 21 -9.89 9.11 -13.85
CA PHE A 21 -10.82 9.59 -14.88
C PHE A 21 -12.19 8.91 -14.83
N GLN A 22 -12.25 7.63 -14.45
CA GLN A 22 -13.52 6.94 -14.23
C GLN A 22 -14.32 7.59 -13.11
N ARG A 23 -13.70 7.78 -11.93
CA ARG A 23 -14.32 8.45 -10.76
C ARG A 23 -14.68 9.90 -11.05
N LEU A 24 -13.84 10.60 -11.81
CA LEU A 24 -14.09 11.95 -12.27
C LEU A 24 -15.37 12.03 -13.10
N LYS A 25 -15.58 11.06 -14.01
CA LYS A 25 -16.80 10.98 -14.84
C LYS A 25 -18.06 10.66 -14.02
N TYR A 26 -17.92 9.94 -12.91
CA TYR A 26 -19.05 9.64 -12.01
C TYR A 26 -19.40 10.80 -11.08
N GLY A 27 -18.56 11.85 -11.02
CA GLY A 27 -18.81 13.01 -10.17
C GLY A 27 -18.33 12.84 -8.73
N ASP A 28 -17.48 11.84 -8.46
CA ASP A 28 -16.96 11.53 -7.11
C ASP A 28 -16.20 12.72 -6.48
N TYR A 29 -15.71 13.65 -7.31
CA TYR A 29 -14.99 14.85 -6.88
C TYR A 29 -15.82 16.14 -7.00
N GLY A 30 -17.14 16.00 -7.08
CA GLY A 30 -18.10 17.10 -7.20
C GLY A 30 -18.52 17.40 -8.64
N GLU A 31 -19.48 18.32 -8.76
CA GLU A 31 -20.06 18.71 -10.05
C GLU A 31 -19.03 19.36 -10.98
N MET A 32 -18.81 18.75 -12.13
CA MET A 32 -18.01 19.29 -13.23
C MET A 32 -18.88 19.79 -14.38
N TYR A 33 -20.08 20.27 -14.08
CA TYR A 33 -20.95 20.88 -15.08
C TYR A 33 -20.46 22.30 -15.42
N GLY A 34 -20.37 22.61 -16.71
CA GLY A 34 -19.91 23.90 -17.24
C GLY A 34 -18.44 23.89 -17.71
N CYS A 35 -17.75 25.03 -17.55
CA CYS A 35 -16.34 25.16 -17.92
C CYS A 35 -15.46 24.34 -16.98
N ILE A 36 -14.88 23.27 -17.51
CA ILE A 36 -13.89 22.46 -16.80
C ILE A 36 -12.60 23.29 -16.70
N ASP A 37 -12.43 23.94 -15.56
CA ASP A 37 -11.19 24.63 -15.23
C ASP A 37 -10.11 23.62 -14.80
N ALA A 38 -8.90 23.81 -15.32
CA ALA A 38 -7.72 23.06 -14.92
C ALA A 38 -7.54 23.05 -13.39
N VAL A 39 -7.89 24.14 -12.69
CA VAL A 39 -7.82 24.21 -11.22
C VAL A 39 -8.74 23.18 -10.56
N ARG A 40 -9.95 22.97 -11.08
CA ARG A 40 -10.91 21.98 -10.53
C ARG A 40 -10.40 20.56 -10.69
N ILE A 41 -9.84 20.22 -11.85
CA ILE A 41 -9.22 18.90 -12.06
C ILE A 41 -7.99 18.72 -11.16
N MET A 42 -7.17 19.75 -10.97
CA MET A 42 -6.01 19.64 -10.05
C MET A 42 -6.46 19.46 -8.59
N ARG A 43 -7.60 20.02 -8.18
CA ARG A 43 -8.21 19.75 -6.86
C ARG A 43 -8.71 18.31 -6.76
N ALA A 44 -9.44 17.83 -7.77
CA ALA A 44 -9.90 16.44 -7.82
C ALA A 44 -8.73 15.44 -7.78
N LEU A 45 -7.64 15.72 -8.51
CA LEU A 45 -6.42 14.90 -8.49
C LEU A 45 -5.76 14.88 -7.12
N ARG A 46 -5.78 15.99 -6.37
CA ARG A 46 -5.29 16.02 -4.99
C ARG A 46 -6.14 15.12 -4.10
N THR A 47 -7.46 15.24 -4.15
CA THR A 47 -8.37 14.39 -3.38
C THR A 47 -8.15 12.91 -3.69
N PHE A 48 -8.07 12.55 -4.98
CA PHE A 48 -7.77 11.18 -5.40
C PHE A 48 -6.43 10.68 -4.85
N PHE A 49 -5.40 11.52 -4.88
CA PHE A 49 -4.08 11.15 -4.36
C PHE A 49 -4.11 10.89 -2.84
N ASP A 50 -4.83 11.72 -2.08
CA ASP A 50 -4.96 11.56 -0.64
C ASP A 50 -5.73 10.26 -0.30
N GLU A 51 -6.83 9.99 -1.00
CA GLU A 51 -7.57 8.72 -0.88
C GLU A 51 -6.70 7.51 -1.21
N ARG A 52 -5.93 7.60 -2.31
CA ARG A 52 -5.02 6.54 -2.73
C ARG A 52 -3.98 6.23 -1.66
N ASN A 53 -3.37 7.26 -1.07
CA ASN A 53 -2.37 7.08 -0.01
C ASN A 53 -2.98 6.40 1.22
N GLN A 54 -4.18 6.82 1.65
CA GLN A 54 -4.89 6.17 2.75
C GLN A 54 -5.18 4.69 2.48
N ILE A 55 -5.50 4.32 1.23
CA ILE A 55 -5.73 2.93 0.85
C ILE A 55 -4.42 2.14 0.91
N ILE A 56 -3.33 2.68 0.35
CA ILE A 56 -2.01 2.05 0.37
C ILE A 56 -1.54 1.84 1.81
N GLU A 57 -1.60 2.87 2.65
CA GLU A 57 -1.23 2.80 4.07
C GLU A 57 -2.02 1.71 4.81
N LYS A 58 -3.33 1.59 4.55
CA LYS A 58 -4.17 0.54 5.13
C LYS A 58 -3.77 -0.87 4.67
N ILE A 59 -3.37 -1.03 3.41
CA ILE A 59 -2.93 -2.33 2.88
C ILE A 59 -1.59 -2.70 3.52
N GLU A 60 -0.62 -1.80 3.50
CA GLU A 60 0.69 -2.04 4.09
C GLU A 60 0.61 -2.30 5.60
N GLN A 61 -0.28 -1.60 6.31
CA GLN A 61 -0.51 -1.85 7.72
C GLN A 61 -1.02 -3.27 7.99
N ARG A 62 -1.99 -3.75 7.20
CA ARG A 62 -2.49 -5.13 7.33
C ARG A 62 -1.40 -6.15 7.01
N GLU A 63 -0.54 -5.89 6.03
CA GLU A 63 0.58 -6.77 5.71
C GLU A 63 1.60 -6.82 6.85
N ARG A 64 1.92 -5.67 7.46
CA ARG A 64 2.79 -5.61 8.65
C ARG A 64 2.20 -6.40 9.82
N GLU A 65 0.92 -6.20 10.11
CA GLU A 65 0.22 -6.93 11.19
C GLU A 65 0.21 -8.43 10.93
N ARG A 66 -0.08 -8.85 9.69
CA ARG A 66 -0.05 -10.26 9.32
C ARG A 66 1.34 -10.86 9.49
N LYS A 67 2.39 -10.16 9.05
CA LYS A 67 3.77 -10.61 9.21
C LYS A 67 4.16 -10.71 10.69
N MET A 68 3.78 -9.74 11.50
CA MET A 68 4.01 -9.78 12.95
C MET A 68 3.32 -10.97 13.61
N GLU A 69 2.10 -11.30 13.21
CA GLU A 69 1.38 -12.48 13.73
C GLU A 69 2.03 -13.80 13.27
N GLU A 70 2.50 -13.88 12.03
CA GLU A 70 3.25 -15.03 11.52
C GLU A 70 4.60 -15.19 12.26
N ASP A 71 5.34 -14.10 12.46
CA ASP A 71 6.59 -14.07 13.22
C ASP A 71 6.35 -14.47 14.69
N ARG A 72 5.25 -14.01 15.30
CA ARG A 72 4.86 -14.37 16.67
C ARG A 72 4.52 -15.86 16.80
N LYS A 73 3.83 -16.46 15.82
CA LYS A 73 3.54 -17.90 15.80
C LYS A 73 4.80 -18.75 15.64
N ASN A 74 5.77 -18.24 14.89
CA ASN A 74 7.06 -18.91 14.68
C ASN A 74 8.11 -18.57 15.76
N ALA A 75 7.77 -17.69 16.71
CA ALA A 75 8.65 -17.33 17.80
C ALA A 75 8.76 -18.49 18.80
N VAL A 76 9.97 -19.00 18.97
CA VAL A 76 10.32 -20.04 19.93
C VAL A 76 11.05 -19.39 21.10
N SER A 77 10.75 -19.80 22.33
CA SER A 77 11.47 -19.32 23.51
C SER A 77 12.97 -19.63 23.39
N TYR A 78 13.83 -18.79 23.98
CA TYR A 78 15.27 -19.02 23.99
C TYR A 78 15.63 -20.41 24.57
N GLU A 79 14.94 -20.81 25.64
CA GLU A 79 15.12 -22.12 26.27
C GLU A 79 14.76 -23.25 25.29
N GLU A 80 13.62 -23.12 24.62
CA GLU A 80 13.11 -24.11 23.68
C GLU A 80 14.02 -24.21 22.42
N TYR A 81 14.60 -23.09 21.98
CA TYR A 81 15.65 -23.07 20.96
C TYR A 81 16.91 -23.82 21.40
N THR A 82 17.36 -23.64 22.65
CA THR A 82 18.55 -24.34 23.16
C THR A 82 18.34 -25.85 23.21
N GLU A 83 17.14 -26.30 23.59
CA GLU A 83 16.81 -27.73 23.63
C GLU A 83 16.71 -28.34 22.22
N ILE A 84 16.11 -27.65 21.25
CA ILE A 84 16.09 -28.07 19.85
C ILE A 84 17.53 -28.18 19.30
N LYS A 85 18.41 -27.24 19.64
CA LYS A 85 19.81 -27.24 19.22
C LYS A 85 20.60 -28.40 19.84
N LYS A 86 20.41 -28.70 21.13
CA LYS A 86 21.04 -29.85 21.81
C LYS A 86 20.58 -31.17 21.20
N ARG A 87 19.27 -31.34 20.95
CA ARG A 87 18.70 -32.55 20.31
C ARG A 87 19.27 -32.78 18.91
N LYS A 88 19.36 -31.73 18.09
CA LYS A 88 19.97 -31.80 16.75
C LYS A 88 21.46 -32.16 16.78
N ASN A 89 22.19 -31.69 17.78
CA ASN A 89 23.62 -32.00 17.91
C ASN A 89 23.82 -33.47 18.29
N ASN A 90 23.08 -33.99 19.29
CA ASN A 90 23.20 -35.39 19.71
C ASN A 90 22.84 -36.39 18.60
N HIS A 91 21.90 -36.05 17.72
CA HIS A 91 21.54 -36.93 16.60
C HIS A 91 22.60 -37.00 15.49
N LYS A 92 23.49 -35.99 15.38
CA LYS A 92 24.60 -35.98 14.43
C LYS A 92 25.85 -36.73 14.91
N VAL A 93 26.01 -36.91 16.22
CA VAL A 93 27.17 -37.65 16.79
C VAL A 93 26.86 -39.15 16.92
N ALA A 94 25.59 -39.53 16.82
CA ALA A 94 25.12 -40.92 16.99
C ALA A 94 24.92 -41.69 15.67
N GLY A 95 25.16 -41.06 14.51
CA GLY A 95 25.14 -41.69 13.18
C GLY A 95 26.48 -41.51 12.49
#